data_AF-A0A9X2GL77-F1
#
_entry.id   AF-A0A9X2GL77-F1
#
_cell.length_a   1.000
_cell.length_b   1.000
_cell.length_c   1.000
_cell.angle_alpha   90.00
_cell.angle_beta   90.00
_cell.angle_gamma   90.00
#
_symmetry.space_group_name_H-M   'P 1'
#
loop_
_entity.id
_entity.type
_entity.pdbx_description
1 polymer ?
#
loop_
_entity_poly.entity_id
_entity_poly.type
_entity_poly.pdbx_seq_one_letter_code
_entity_poly.pdbx_strand_id
1 'polypeptide(L)'
;MHADPQITYSKPPVEAKVKAMGLTAYLAGVAGMAVLQAVADDPSMIAFLPDWIEAIALPLVPTALAAVAGFKAQHTPRPDIPADQR
;
A
#
# COMPACT_ATOMS: atom_id res chain seq x y z
N MET A 1 -20.78 -37.57 18.24
CA MET A 1 -19.43 -37.13 17.88
C MET A 1 -19.53 -36.50 16.50
N HIS A 2 -19.80 -35.20 16.42
CA HIS A 2 -19.78 -34.48 15.15
C HIS A 2 -18.32 -34.24 14.81
N ALA A 3 -17.83 -34.90 13.77
CA ALA A 3 -16.53 -34.60 13.20
C ALA A 3 -16.67 -33.31 12.40
N ASP A 4 -16.14 -32.21 12.94
CA ASP A 4 -16.01 -30.98 12.17
C ASP A 4 -15.17 -31.28 10.91
N PRO A 5 -15.62 -30.87 9.71
CA PRO A 5 -14.90 -31.15 8.48
C PRO A 5 -13.50 -30.54 8.56
N GLN A 6 -12.48 -31.38 8.37
CA GLN A 6 -11.09 -30.96 8.32
C GLN A 6 -10.90 -29.96 7.16
N ILE A 7 -10.73 -28.67 7.49
CA ILE A 7 -10.44 -27.63 6.51
C ILE A 7 -8.99 -27.80 6.06
N THR A 8 -8.78 -28.49 4.94
CA THR A 8 -7.48 -28.58 4.29
C THR A 8 -7.19 -27.25 3.59
N TYR A 9 -6.37 -26.41 4.20
CA TYR A 9 -5.85 -25.21 3.56
C TYR A 9 -4.86 -25.63 2.47
N SER A 10 -5.30 -25.60 1.21
CA SER A 10 -4.35 -25.67 0.10
C SER A 10 -3.39 -24.47 0.22
N LYS A 11 -2.12 -24.67 -0.13
CA LYS A 11 -1.15 -23.57 -0.32
C LYS A 11 -1.13 -23.24 -1.81
N PRO A 12 -2.10 -22.48 -2.34
CA PRO A 12 -2.08 -22.11 -3.74
C PRO A 12 -0.80 -21.31 -4.04
N PRO A 13 -0.24 -21.43 -5.26
CA PRO A 13 0.85 -20.58 -5.70
C PRO A 13 0.51 -19.10 -5.53
N VAL A 14 1.50 -18.27 -5.17
CA VAL A 14 1.31 -16.81 -5.07
C VAL A 14 0.77 -16.28 -6.40
N GLU A 15 -0.42 -15.72 -6.36
CA GLU A 15 -1.14 -15.23 -7.54
C GLU A 15 -0.34 -14.13 -8.26
N ALA A 16 -0.39 -14.11 -9.60
CA ALA A 16 0.35 -13.15 -10.41
C ALA A 16 0.05 -11.68 -10.04
N LYS A 17 -1.21 -11.40 -9.67
CA LYS A 17 -1.63 -10.08 -9.19
C LYS A 17 -0.89 -9.64 -7.92
N VAL A 18 -0.63 -10.57 -7.00
CA VAL A 18 0.07 -10.28 -5.73
C VAL A 18 1.53 -9.95 -6.03
N LYS A 19 2.15 -10.68 -6.97
CA LYS A 19 3.52 -10.40 -7.42
C LYS A 19 3.63 -9.04 -8.11
N ALA A 20 2.69 -8.73 -9.01
CA ALA A 20 2.62 -7.43 -9.68
C ALA A 20 2.46 -6.29 -8.68
N MET A 21 1.50 -6.40 -7.76
CA MET A 21 1.28 -5.40 -6.72
C MET A 21 2.48 -5.25 -5.77
N GLY A 22 3.15 -6.35 -5.41
CA GLY A 22 4.38 -6.31 -4.62
C GLY A 22 5.50 -5.54 -5.32
N LEU A 23 5.72 -5.80 -6.62
CA LEU A 23 6.69 -5.06 -7.42
C LEU A 23 6.33 -3.58 -7.51
N THR A 24 5.06 -3.26 -7.80
CA THR A 24 4.59 -1.88 -7.87
C THR A 24 4.78 -1.14 -6.55
N ALA A 25 4.45 -1.78 -5.42
CA ALA A 25 4.62 -1.19 -4.10
C ALA A 25 6.10 -0.92 -3.80
N TYR A 26 6.99 -1.85 -4.14
CA TYR A 26 8.43 -1.66 -3.98
C TYR A 26 8.94 -0.48 -4.81
N LEU A 27 8.62 -0.44 -6.11
CA LEU A 27 9.06 0.62 -7.00
C LEU A 27 8.47 1.98 -6.62
N ALA A 28 7.21 2.03 -6.20
CA ALA A 28 6.58 3.24 -5.69
C ALA A 28 7.27 3.74 -4.41
N GLY A 29 7.64 2.83 -3.50
CA GLY A 29 8.41 3.16 -2.31
C GLY A 29 9.78 3.77 -2.64
N VAL A 30 10.53 3.15 -3.56
CA VAL A 30 11.83 3.67 -4.02
C VAL A 30 11.68 5.05 -4.67
N ALA A 31 10.71 5.21 -5.57
CA ALA A 31 10.44 6.48 -6.23
C ALA A 31 10.02 7.57 -5.23
N GLY A 32 9.16 7.25 -4.27
CA GLY A 32 8.75 8.17 -3.21
C GLY A 32 9.93 8.63 -2.37
N MET A 33 10.81 7.71 -1.98
CA MET A 33 12.04 8.06 -1.25
C MET A 33 12.96 8.96 -2.07
N ALA A 34 13.15 8.68 -3.36
CA ALA A 34 13.97 9.53 -4.23
C ALA A 34 13.44 10.97 -4.31
N VAL A 35 12.11 11.15 -4.40
CA VAL A 35 11.49 12.48 -4.38
C VAL A 35 11.73 13.19 -3.04
N LEU A 36 11.57 12.49 -1.91
CA LEU A 36 11.79 13.08 -0.59
C LEU A 36 13.25 13.50 -0.38
N GLN A 37 14.21 12.70 -0.86
CA GLN A 37 15.63 13.06 -0.80
C GLN A 37 15.94 14.29 -1.65
N ALA A 38 15.37 14.38 -2.86
CA ALA A 38 15.55 15.57 -3.70
C ALA A 38 15.02 16.86 -3.04
N VAL A 39 13.89 16.79 -2.33
CA VAL A 39 13.37 17.94 -1.57
C VAL A 39 14.24 18.27 -0.35
N ALA A 40 14.80 17.26 0.31
CA ALA A 40 15.73 17.46 1.42
C ALA A 40 17.06 18.09 0.98
N ASP A 41 17.54 17.76 -0.23
CA ASP A 41 18.78 18.29 -0.82
C ASP A 41 18.62 19.74 -1.31
N ASP A 42 17.40 20.14 -1.73
CA ASP A 42 17.08 21.52 -2.13
C ASP A 42 15.83 22.05 -1.40
N PRO A 43 15.99 22.57 -0.17
CA PRO A 43 14.88 23.12 0.63
C PRO A 43 14.22 24.34 -0.02
N SER A 44 14.86 24.97 -1.01
CA SER A 44 14.27 26.11 -1.73
C SER A 44 12.98 25.71 -2.48
N MET A 45 12.83 24.42 -2.81
CA MET A 45 11.63 23.87 -3.44
C MET A 45 10.37 24.01 -2.58
N ILE A 46 10.52 24.12 -1.25
CA ILE A 46 9.42 24.25 -0.29
C ILE A 46 9.55 25.50 0.59
N ALA A 47 10.46 26.43 0.28
CA ALA A 47 10.74 27.62 1.08
C ALA A 47 9.55 28.59 1.26
N PHE A 48 8.45 28.38 0.54
CA PHE A 48 7.18 29.10 0.76
C PHE A 48 6.40 28.59 1.99
N LEU A 49 6.75 27.41 2.51
CA LEU A 49 6.15 26.82 3.71
C LEU A 49 6.91 27.30 4.95
N PRO A 50 6.23 27.79 6.00
CA PRO A 50 6.84 28.02 7.30
C PRO A 50 7.41 26.71 7.89
N ASP A 51 8.58 26.77 8.54
CA ASP A 51 9.33 25.62 9.07
C ASP A 51 8.47 24.65 9.93
N TRP A 52 7.52 25.19 10.70
CA TRP A 52 6.64 24.37 11.54
C TRP A 52 5.60 23.57 10.74
N ILE A 53 5.20 24.05 9.56
CA ILE A 53 4.31 23.34 8.64
C ILE A 53 5.10 22.24 7.94
N GLU A 54 6.33 22.50 7.53
CA GLU A 54 7.21 21.52 6.90
C GLU A 54 7.39 20.28 7.78
N ALA A 55 7.69 20.47 9.06
CA ALA A 55 7.89 19.38 10.02
C ALA A 55 6.66 18.46 10.19
N ILE A 56 5.45 18.97 9.93
CA ILE A 56 4.20 18.21 10.01
C ILE A 56 3.83 17.63 8.64
N ALA A 57 4.01 18.40 7.56
CA ALA A 57 3.60 18.02 6.21
C ALA A 57 4.47 16.91 5.62
N LEU A 58 5.80 16.97 5.80
CA LEU A 58 6.73 15.99 5.25
C LEU A 58 6.43 14.54 5.66
N PRO A 59 6.19 14.21 6.95
CA PRO A 59 5.79 12.85 7.34
C PRO A 59 4.35 12.50 6.94
N LEU A 60 3.47 13.49 6.74
CA LEU A 60 2.09 13.26 6.32
C LEU A 60 1.97 12.91 4.84
N VAL A 61 2.85 13.38 3.97
CA VAL A 61 2.78 13.09 2.52
C VAL A 61 2.85 11.59 2.22
N PRO A 62 3.84 10.82 2.75
CA PRO A 62 3.91 9.38 2.51
C PRO A 62 2.71 8.62 3.09
N THR A 63 2.23 9.02 4.26
CA THR A 63 1.10 8.36 4.93
C THR A 63 -0.22 8.65 4.23
N ALA A 64 -0.44 9.88 3.76
CA ALA A 64 -1.60 10.25 2.96
C ALA A 64 -1.60 9.52 1.61
N LEU A 65 -0.46 9.44 0.93
CA LEU A 65 -0.31 8.68 -0.32
C LEU A 65 -0.63 7.21 -0.10
N ALA A 66 -0.09 6.60 0.97
CA ALA A 66 -0.39 5.20 1.31
C ALA A 66 -1.89 5.00 1.63
N ALA A 67 -2.52 5.93 2.35
CA ALA A 67 -3.94 5.86 2.67
C ALA A 67 -4.82 5.95 1.41
N VAL A 68 -4.53 6.88 0.50
CA VAL A 68 -5.27 7.01 -0.78
C VAL A 68 -5.05 5.80 -1.67
N ALA A 69 -3.81 5.29 -1.74
CA ALA A 69 -3.50 4.08 -2.49
C ALA A 69 -4.26 2.86 -1.94
N GLY A 70 -4.33 2.73 -0.62
CA GLY A 70 -5.11 1.68 0.05
C GLY A 70 -6.62 1.82 -0.20
N PHE A 71 -7.16 3.03 -0.12
CA PHE A 71 -8.59 3.29 -0.36
C PHE A 71 -9.01 2.97 -1.81
N LYS A 72 -8.14 3.22 -2.78
CA LYS A 72 -8.39 2.90 -4.19
C LYS A 72 -8.09 1.45 -4.58
N ALA A 73 -7.37 0.70 -3.74
CA ALA A 73 -7.00 -0.67 -4.07
C ALA A 73 -8.25 -1.55 -4.12
N GLN A 74 -8.58 -2.06 -5.32
CA GLN A 74 -9.70 -2.99 -5.47
C GLN A 74 -9.39 -4.31 -4.75
N HIS A 75 -10.22 -4.66 -3.77
CA HIS A 75 -10.21 -6.01 -3.21
C HIS A 75 -10.67 -6.99 -4.28
N THR A 76 -9.90 -8.07 -4.45
CA THR A 76 -10.33 -9.15 -5.33
C THR A 76 -11.37 -9.99 -4.59
N PRO A 77 -12.53 -10.28 -5.24
CA PRO A 77 -13.54 -11.12 -4.62
C PRO A 77 -12.99 -12.50 -4.29
N ARG A 78 -13.34 -13.03 -3.11
CA ARG A 78 -12.89 -14.33 -2.63
C ARG A 78 -13.54 -15.48 -3.42
N PRO A 79 -12.79 -16.19 -4.30
CA PRO A 79 -13.34 -17.28 -5.12
C PRO A 79 -13.80 -18.49 -4.30
N ASP A 80 -13.33 -18.58 -3.06
CA ASP A 80 -13.66 -19.59 -2.05
C ASP A 80 -15.05 -19.42 -1.41
N ILE A 81 -15.66 -18.24 -1.50
CA ILE A 81 -16.96 -17.94 -0.86
C ILE A 81 -18.07 -17.97 -1.92
N PRO A 82 -19.16 -18.74 -1.68
CA PRO A 82 -20.37 -18.73 -2.51
C PRO A 82 -20.90 -17.31 -2.75
N ALA A 83 -21.46 -17.04 -3.94
CA ALA A 83 -21.83 -15.69 -4.37
C ALA A 83 -22.96 -15.05 -3.52
N ASP A 84 -23.75 -15.86 -2.83
CA ASP A 84 -24.79 -15.48 -1.87
C ASP A 84 -24.24 -15.00 -0.51
N GLN A 85 -22.95 -15.25 -0.24
CA GLN A 85 -22.27 -14.91 1.02
C GLN A 85 -21.14 -13.88 0.86
N ARG A 86 -21.06 -13.24 -0.32
CA ARG A 86 -20.06 -12.21 -0.65
C ARG A 86 -20.53 -10.79 -0.36
#